data_AF-A0A1G7Z339-F1
#
_entry.id   AF-A0A1G7Z339-F1
#
_cell.length_a   1.000
_cell.length_b   1.000
_cell.length_c   1.000
_cell.angle_alpha   90.00
_cell.angle_beta   90.00
_cell.angle_gamma   90.00
#
_symmetry.space_group_name_H-M   'P 1'
#
loop_
_entity.id
_entity.type
_entity.pdbx_description
1 polymer ?
#
loop_
_entity_poly.entity_id
_entity_poly.type
_entity_poly.pdbx_seq_one_letter_code
_entity_poly.pdbx_strand_id
1 'polypeptide(L)'
;MKKIFLLTLFPVLMLSCRDAKKTNEPKKTVQIVQPEIHKELYGFWVGNFYTTDELEYEGDMIDALKKLSINIKKITKDTVIAQSVVSGNSRPLLGKLSDDGGKITFVLNEPGTEKYDGKFEITLVGDTLTGKWNAYKKELKWPEKEFKLLKKKFEYNADLMLPSESNYVDWSDHKMVKRVDTLEDGTIDSLEANPFYRSASEQIFKLNASTTVLKEDDIKNLRKLDLQIIKNTIFARHGYAFKKQTFRNFFDPVEWYVPVKNNVDDDLTPIENKNIKLLDRFTKYAEDNYDAFGR
;
A
#
# COMPACT_ATOMS: atom_id res chain seq x y z
N MET A 1 -24.50 95.36 14.96
CA MET A 1 -23.36 95.45 15.90
C MET A 1 -23.77 94.77 17.21
N LYS A 2 -23.02 93.74 17.60
CA LYS A 2 -23.07 92.90 18.83
C LYS A 2 -24.43 92.80 19.57
N LYS A 3 -25.16 91.70 19.33
CA LYS A 3 -26.17 91.17 20.25
C LYS A 3 -25.49 90.13 21.15
N ILE A 4 -25.47 90.39 22.45
CA ILE A 4 -25.06 89.45 23.51
C ILE A 4 -26.35 88.83 24.02
N PHE A 5 -26.47 87.50 23.93
CA PHE A 5 -27.53 86.74 24.60
C PHE A 5 -26.85 85.67 25.46
N LEU A 6 -27.04 85.79 26.76
CA LEU A 6 -26.76 84.76 27.76
C LEU A 6 -27.59 83.52 27.44
N LEU A 7 -26.97 82.33 27.46
CA LEU A 7 -27.72 81.09 27.67
C LEU A 7 -26.90 80.09 28.51
N THR A 8 -27.66 79.40 29.35
CA THR A 8 -27.33 78.76 30.61
C THR A 8 -26.74 77.35 30.50
N LEU A 9 -25.94 76.98 31.51
CA LEU A 9 -25.39 75.64 31.78
C LEU A 9 -26.48 74.55 31.87
N PHE A 10 -26.26 73.41 31.21
CA PHE A 10 -26.75 72.08 31.62
C PHE A 10 -25.77 70.99 31.14
N PRO A 11 -25.30 70.08 32.02
CA PRO A 11 -24.36 69.02 31.63
C PRO A 11 -25.11 67.86 30.96
N VAL A 12 -24.70 67.49 29.75
CA VAL A 12 -25.21 66.33 29.01
C VAL A 12 -24.47 65.06 29.50
N LEU A 13 -25.21 64.20 30.20
CA LEU A 13 -24.81 62.84 30.55
C LEU A 13 -24.83 61.96 29.29
N MET A 14 -23.66 61.43 28.91
CA MET A 14 -23.53 60.41 27.87
C MET A 14 -24.05 59.06 28.40
N LEU A 15 -25.28 58.70 28.04
CA LEU A 15 -25.80 57.34 28.14
C LEU A 15 -25.55 56.62 26.81
N SER A 16 -24.57 55.72 26.80
CA SER A 16 -24.30 54.80 25.70
C SER A 16 -25.39 53.74 25.65
N CYS A 17 -26.22 53.77 24.59
CA CYS A 17 -27.10 52.68 24.21
C CYS A 17 -26.25 51.51 23.69
N ARG A 18 -26.38 50.35 24.33
CA ARG A 18 -25.74 49.10 23.90
C ARG A 18 -26.79 48.29 23.13
N ASP A 19 -26.69 48.29 21.81
CA ASP A 19 -27.50 47.43 20.94
C ASP A 19 -27.21 45.95 21.25
N ALA A 20 -28.26 45.21 21.60
CA ALA A 20 -28.20 43.77 21.80
C ALA A 20 -28.08 43.06 20.43
N LYS A 21 -26.85 42.76 20.03
CA LYS A 21 -26.59 41.77 18.97
C LYS A 21 -27.03 40.39 19.46
N LYS A 22 -28.06 39.82 18.82
CA LYS A 22 -28.35 38.39 18.88
C LYS A 22 -27.16 37.62 18.32
N THR A 23 -26.37 37.01 19.21
CA THR A 23 -25.38 36.00 18.86
C THR A 23 -26.14 34.73 18.46
N ASN A 24 -26.15 34.41 17.17
CA ASN A 24 -26.45 33.06 16.71
C ASN A 24 -25.29 32.16 17.15
N GLU A 25 -25.44 31.49 18.28
CA GLU A 25 -24.59 30.36 18.61
C GLU A 25 -24.79 29.26 17.55
N PRO A 26 -23.71 28.67 17.00
CA PRO A 26 -23.85 27.51 16.14
C PRO A 26 -24.43 26.38 17.00
N LYS A 27 -25.62 25.89 16.64
CA LYS A 27 -26.17 24.65 17.18
C LYS A 27 -25.10 23.57 17.06
N LYS A 28 -24.49 23.18 18.20
CA LYS A 28 -23.73 21.95 18.29
C LYS A 28 -24.69 20.81 17.97
N THR A 29 -24.63 20.31 16.75
CA THR A 29 -25.25 19.04 16.40
C THR A 29 -24.58 17.99 17.28
N VAL A 30 -25.30 17.54 18.31
CA VAL A 30 -24.88 16.38 19.10
C VAL A 30 -24.88 15.21 18.12
N GLN A 31 -23.70 14.84 17.62
CA GLN A 31 -23.54 13.57 16.91
C GLN A 31 -23.85 12.48 17.92
N ILE A 32 -25.04 11.90 17.82
CA ILE A 32 -25.39 10.69 18.56
C ILE A 32 -24.43 9.62 18.04
N VAL A 33 -23.43 9.27 18.84
CA VAL A 33 -22.48 8.21 18.50
C VAL A 33 -23.26 6.91 18.42
N GLN A 34 -23.51 6.43 17.21
CA GLN A 34 -24.19 5.16 17.01
C GLN A 34 -23.38 4.03 17.65
N PRO A 35 -24.03 3.05 18.30
CA PRO A 35 -23.33 1.92 18.87
C PRO A 35 -22.61 1.13 17.77
N GLU A 36 -21.39 0.71 18.08
CA GLU A 36 -20.59 -0.13 17.21
C GLU A 36 -21.04 -1.58 17.33
N ILE A 37 -21.19 -2.23 16.17
CA ILE A 37 -21.61 -3.63 16.03
C ILE A 37 -20.52 -4.40 15.27
N HIS A 38 -20.58 -5.73 15.28
CA HIS A 38 -19.66 -6.60 14.53
C HIS A 38 -18.16 -6.31 14.73
N LYS A 39 -17.74 -6.02 15.97
CA LYS A 39 -16.33 -5.71 16.29
C LYS A 39 -15.40 -6.89 16.01
N GLU A 40 -15.92 -8.11 16.01
CA GLU A 40 -15.23 -9.31 15.58
C GLU A 40 -14.77 -9.27 14.12
N LEU A 41 -15.32 -8.38 13.29
CA LEU A 41 -14.90 -8.21 11.88
C LEU A 41 -13.83 -7.13 11.70
N TYR A 42 -13.46 -6.41 12.77
CA TYR A 42 -12.44 -5.37 12.70
C TYR A 42 -11.05 -5.95 12.43
N GLY A 43 -10.22 -5.13 11.77
CA GLY A 43 -8.84 -5.47 11.42
C GLY A 43 -8.64 -5.74 9.94
N PHE A 44 -7.51 -6.37 9.63
CA PHE A 44 -7.06 -6.59 8.26
C PHE A 44 -7.58 -7.89 7.68
N TRP A 45 -8.06 -7.80 6.44
CA TRP A 45 -8.49 -8.90 5.60
C TRP A 45 -7.63 -8.88 4.35
N VAL A 46 -6.86 -9.94 4.11
CA VAL A 46 -5.76 -9.94 3.14
C VAL A 46 -5.87 -11.14 2.22
N GLY A 47 -5.59 -10.93 0.94
CA GLY A 47 -5.60 -11.99 -0.07
C GLY A 47 -5.35 -11.45 -1.47
N ASN A 48 -5.54 -12.30 -2.47
CA ASN A 48 -5.28 -11.97 -3.86
C ASN A 48 -6.41 -11.13 -4.48
N PHE A 49 -6.04 -10.30 -5.44
CA PHE A 49 -6.92 -9.42 -6.19
C PHE A 49 -6.67 -9.59 -7.69
N TYR A 50 -7.59 -10.26 -8.37
CA TYR A 50 -7.33 -10.83 -9.70
C TYR A 50 -8.57 -10.80 -10.60
N THR A 51 -8.39 -11.00 -11.91
CA THR A 51 -9.46 -11.41 -12.85
C THR A 51 -9.37 -12.91 -13.12
N THR A 52 -10.49 -13.58 -13.43
CA THR A 52 -10.47 -14.98 -13.90
C THR A 52 -9.54 -15.15 -15.10
N ASP A 53 -9.57 -14.20 -16.03
CA ASP A 53 -8.67 -14.18 -17.19
C ASP A 53 -7.18 -14.04 -16.83
N GLU A 54 -6.85 -13.38 -15.71
CA GLU A 54 -5.44 -13.28 -15.24
C GLU A 54 -4.92 -14.63 -14.76
N LEU A 55 -5.80 -15.59 -14.43
CA LEU A 55 -5.42 -16.95 -14.05
C LEU A 55 -5.31 -17.91 -15.25
N GLU A 56 -5.97 -17.59 -16.37
CA GLU A 56 -6.12 -18.50 -17.51
C GLU A 56 -5.19 -18.17 -18.69
N TYR A 57 -4.77 -16.91 -18.89
CA TYR A 57 -4.21 -16.46 -20.17
C TYR A 57 -2.70 -16.16 -20.23
N GLU A 58 -1.95 -16.21 -19.14
CA GLU A 58 -0.58 -15.68 -19.15
C GLU A 58 0.40 -16.73 -18.61
N GLY A 59 1.10 -17.41 -19.53
CA GLY A 59 2.09 -18.46 -19.27
C GLY A 59 3.34 -17.99 -18.49
N ASP A 60 4.37 -18.83 -18.44
CA ASP A 60 5.56 -18.89 -17.54
C ASP A 60 6.42 -17.62 -17.26
N MET A 61 5.87 -16.41 -17.28
CA MET A 61 6.47 -15.11 -16.93
C MET A 61 5.45 -14.27 -16.14
N ILE A 62 4.89 -14.85 -15.07
CA ILE A 62 3.78 -14.27 -14.32
C ILE A 62 4.28 -13.21 -13.31
N ASP A 63 3.80 -11.99 -13.45
CA ASP A 63 3.79 -11.00 -12.36
C ASP A 63 2.99 -11.57 -11.17
N ALA A 64 3.46 -11.38 -9.94
CA ALA A 64 2.71 -11.85 -8.79
C ALA A 64 1.29 -11.27 -8.79
N LEU A 65 0.31 -12.10 -8.43
CA LEU A 65 -1.05 -11.63 -8.21
C LEU A 65 -1.02 -10.50 -7.18
N LYS A 66 -1.73 -9.42 -7.49
CA LYS A 66 -1.77 -8.24 -6.63
C LYS A 66 -2.38 -8.63 -5.28
N LYS A 67 -1.71 -8.26 -4.20
CA LYS A 67 -2.25 -8.42 -2.85
C LYS A 67 -3.16 -7.24 -2.49
N LEU A 68 -4.39 -7.55 -2.09
CA LEU A 68 -5.35 -6.61 -1.52
C LEU A 68 -5.40 -6.78 0.00
N SER A 69 -5.47 -5.66 0.70
CA SER A 69 -5.71 -5.58 2.14
C SER A 69 -6.90 -4.64 2.38
N ILE A 70 -7.91 -5.11 3.10
CA ILE A 70 -9.02 -4.30 3.58
C ILE A 70 -8.95 -4.22 5.10
N ASN A 71 -8.79 -3.02 5.64
CA ASN A 71 -8.83 -2.76 7.08
C ASN A 71 -10.22 -2.23 7.46
N ILE A 72 -11.03 -3.07 8.11
CA ILE A 72 -12.32 -2.66 8.67
C ILE A 72 -12.08 -2.00 10.03
N LYS A 73 -12.42 -0.72 10.14
CA LYS A 73 -12.11 0.11 11.32
C LYS A 73 -13.32 0.32 12.22
N LYS A 74 -14.49 0.47 11.61
CA LYS A 74 -15.72 0.76 12.34
C LYS A 74 -16.93 0.24 11.59
N ILE A 75 -17.86 -0.37 12.32
CA ILE A 75 -19.18 -0.76 11.82
C ILE A 75 -20.22 -0.25 12.81
N THR A 76 -21.18 0.52 12.31
CA THR A 76 -22.41 0.89 13.01
C THR A 76 -23.60 0.39 12.20
N LYS A 77 -24.82 0.61 12.71
CA LYS A 77 -26.06 0.24 12.01
C LYS A 77 -26.14 0.82 10.59
N ASP A 78 -25.67 2.06 10.40
CA ASP A 78 -25.85 2.78 9.13
C ASP A 78 -24.55 3.03 8.36
N THR A 79 -23.39 2.67 8.90
CA THR A 79 -22.10 3.03 8.30
C THR A 79 -21.01 2.01 8.60
N VAL A 80 -20.24 1.68 7.56
CA VAL A 80 -18.97 0.97 7.65
C VAL A 80 -17.86 1.93 7.21
N ILE A 81 -16.82 2.05 8.04
CA ILE A 81 -15.59 2.78 7.72
C ILE A 81 -14.48 1.76 7.59
N ALA A 82 -13.85 1.73 6.44
CA ALA A 82 -12.74 0.84 6.14
C ALA A 82 -11.68 1.56 5.28
N GLN A 83 -10.65 0.82 4.89
CA GLN A 83 -9.59 1.30 4.00
C GLN A 83 -9.14 0.12 3.13
N SER A 84 -9.05 0.32 1.81
CA SER A 84 -8.40 -0.61 0.90
C SER A 84 -6.93 -0.20 0.71
N VAL A 85 -6.07 -1.20 0.58
CA VAL A 85 -4.68 -1.04 0.13
C VAL A 85 -4.40 -2.10 -0.93
N VAL A 86 -4.07 -1.65 -2.14
CA VAL A 86 -3.69 -2.53 -3.25
C VAL A 86 -2.68 -1.83 -4.14
N SER A 87 -1.60 -2.53 -4.50
CA SER A 87 -0.51 -1.98 -5.33
C SER A 87 0.07 -0.64 -4.85
N GLY A 88 0.13 -0.43 -3.52
CA GLY A 88 0.59 0.82 -2.92
C GLY A 88 -0.39 2.00 -3.03
N ASN A 89 -1.60 1.75 -3.51
CA ASN A 89 -2.70 2.70 -3.47
C ASN A 89 -3.54 2.44 -2.23
N SER A 90 -3.74 3.47 -1.43
CA SER A 90 -4.54 3.42 -0.21
C SER A 90 -5.77 4.32 -0.39
N ARG A 91 -6.98 3.75 -0.26
CA ARG A 91 -8.23 4.49 -0.43
C ARG A 91 -9.13 4.32 0.79
N PRO A 92 -9.77 5.40 1.29
CA PRO A 92 -10.79 5.25 2.31
C PRO A 92 -12.02 4.57 1.70
N LEU A 93 -12.67 3.73 2.50
CA LEU A 93 -13.89 3.03 2.11
C LEU A 93 -15.03 3.45 3.02
N LEU A 94 -16.16 3.82 2.41
CA LEU A 94 -17.39 4.13 3.12
C LEU A 94 -18.54 3.30 2.55
N GLY A 95 -19.35 2.75 3.45
CA GLY A 95 -20.37 1.81 3.02
C GLY A 95 -21.35 1.42 4.09
N LYS A 96 -22.03 0.31 3.85
CA LYS A 96 -23.00 -0.28 4.78
C LYS A 96 -22.81 -1.78 4.85
N LEU A 97 -23.21 -2.33 5.99
CA LEU A 97 -23.34 -3.75 6.22
C LEU A 97 -24.83 -4.12 6.22
N SER A 98 -25.15 -5.27 5.66
CA SER A 98 -26.45 -5.92 5.81
C SER A 98 -26.23 -7.28 6.49
N ASP A 99 -26.98 -7.54 7.55
CA ASP A 99 -27.03 -8.81 8.27
C ASP A 99 -28.49 -9.25 8.35
N ASP A 100 -28.79 -10.38 7.71
CA ASP A 100 -30.11 -11.01 7.67
C ASP A 100 -30.24 -12.23 8.62
N GLY A 101 -29.27 -12.41 9.54
CA GLY A 101 -29.25 -13.51 10.50
C GLY A 101 -28.63 -14.81 9.98
N GLY A 102 -28.19 -14.84 8.71
CA GLY A 102 -27.44 -15.95 8.14
C GLY A 102 -26.34 -15.54 7.16
N LYS A 103 -26.39 -14.30 6.64
CA LYS A 103 -25.47 -13.78 5.65
C LYS A 103 -25.09 -12.33 5.94
N ILE A 104 -23.81 -12.11 6.21
CA ILE A 104 -23.26 -10.75 6.31
C ILE A 104 -22.73 -10.32 4.95
N THR A 105 -23.21 -9.17 4.47
CA THR A 105 -22.74 -8.54 3.24
C THR A 105 -22.31 -7.10 3.47
N PHE A 106 -21.36 -6.64 2.66
CA PHE A 106 -20.91 -5.26 2.65
C PHE A 106 -21.02 -4.68 1.26
N VAL A 107 -21.37 -3.40 1.21
CA VAL A 107 -21.19 -2.56 0.03
C VAL A 107 -20.32 -1.39 0.45
N LEU A 108 -19.06 -1.37 0.00
CA LEU A 108 -18.08 -0.35 0.33
C LEU A 108 -17.66 0.42 -0.91
N ASN A 109 -17.62 1.73 -0.83
CA ASN A 109 -17.30 2.63 -1.94
C ASN A 109 -15.99 3.35 -1.70
N GLU A 110 -15.16 3.40 -2.74
CA GLU A 110 -14.05 4.35 -2.82
C GLU A 110 -14.58 5.75 -3.20
N PRO A 111 -13.79 6.83 -3.01
CA PRO A 111 -14.29 8.20 -3.20
C PRO A 111 -14.75 8.57 -4.61
N GLY A 112 -14.33 7.84 -5.64
CA GLY A 112 -14.57 8.18 -7.05
C GLY A 112 -13.71 9.33 -7.59
N THR A 113 -12.68 9.75 -6.85
CA THR A 113 -11.79 10.85 -7.23
C THR A 113 -10.61 10.38 -8.09
N GLU A 114 -10.29 9.09 -8.09
CA GLU A 114 -9.14 8.53 -8.81
C GLU A 114 -9.55 7.67 -10.02
N LYS A 115 -8.62 7.48 -10.97
CA LYS A 115 -8.87 6.68 -12.18
C LYS A 115 -9.32 5.26 -11.89
N TYR A 116 -8.78 4.65 -10.83
CA TYR A 116 -8.99 3.26 -10.47
C TYR A 116 -9.87 3.13 -9.21
N ASP A 117 -10.78 4.07 -8.97
CA ASP A 117 -11.77 3.93 -7.90
C ASP A 117 -12.95 3.06 -8.34
N GLY A 118 -13.50 2.32 -7.38
CA GLY A 118 -14.64 1.46 -7.58
C GLY A 118 -15.40 1.11 -6.30
N LYS A 119 -16.23 0.10 -6.43
CA LYS A 119 -17.14 -0.41 -5.40
C LYS A 119 -16.79 -1.86 -5.08
N PHE A 120 -16.64 -2.15 -3.79
CA PHE A 120 -16.54 -3.51 -3.27
C PHE A 120 -17.92 -4.03 -2.89
N GLU A 121 -18.23 -5.23 -3.38
CA GLU A 121 -19.38 -6.03 -2.97
C GLU A 121 -18.84 -7.29 -2.31
N ILE A 122 -19.02 -7.39 -1.00
CA ILE A 122 -18.38 -8.41 -0.16
C ILE A 122 -19.45 -9.25 0.51
N THR A 123 -19.23 -10.56 0.59
CA THR A 123 -19.99 -11.51 1.40
C THR A 123 -19.04 -12.24 2.34
N LEU A 124 -19.40 -12.29 3.63
CA LEU A 124 -18.73 -13.16 4.59
C LEU A 124 -19.25 -14.60 4.40
N VAL A 125 -18.35 -15.52 4.07
CA VAL A 125 -18.63 -16.95 3.92
C VAL A 125 -17.71 -17.69 4.89
N GLY A 126 -18.27 -18.17 6.01
CA GLY A 126 -17.47 -18.73 7.09
C GLY A 126 -16.54 -17.67 7.69
N ASP A 127 -15.23 -17.91 7.59
CA ASP A 127 -14.16 -17.03 8.07
C ASP A 127 -13.50 -16.20 6.94
N THR A 128 -14.10 -16.18 5.75
CA THR A 128 -13.51 -15.60 4.55
C THR A 128 -14.41 -14.49 3.99
N LEU A 129 -13.84 -13.32 3.71
CA LEU A 129 -14.51 -12.28 2.92
C LEU A 129 -14.27 -12.55 1.44
N THR A 130 -15.35 -12.87 0.73
CA THR A 130 -15.32 -13.13 -0.71
C THR A 130 -16.12 -12.05 -1.44
N GLY A 131 -15.72 -11.68 -2.65
CA GLY A 131 -16.45 -10.63 -3.33
C GLY A 131 -15.82 -10.15 -4.62
N LYS A 132 -16.42 -9.07 -5.12
CA LYS A 132 -16.03 -8.41 -6.36
C LYS A 132 -15.75 -6.94 -6.11
N TRP A 133 -14.75 -6.42 -6.81
CA TRP A 133 -14.53 -5.00 -6.97
C TRP A 133 -14.92 -4.60 -8.39
N ASN A 134 -15.72 -3.55 -8.49
CA ASN A 134 -16.23 -3.02 -9.73
C ASN A 134 -15.75 -1.58 -9.89
N ALA A 135 -14.94 -1.33 -10.91
CA ALA A 135 -14.52 0.01 -11.29
C ALA A 135 -15.74 0.89 -11.61
N TYR A 136 -15.67 2.15 -11.20
CA TYR A 136 -16.65 3.16 -11.62
C TYR A 136 -16.50 3.50 -13.11
N LYS A 137 -15.26 3.47 -13.62
CA LYS A 137 -14.94 3.69 -15.04
C LYS A 137 -14.94 2.36 -15.80
N LYS A 138 -15.73 2.26 -16.86
CA LYS A 138 -15.93 1.00 -17.61
C LYS A 138 -14.91 0.77 -18.71
N GLU A 139 -14.12 1.78 -19.05
CA GLU A 139 -13.14 1.74 -20.14
C GLU A 139 -11.79 1.11 -19.71
N LEU A 140 -11.68 0.64 -18.47
CA LEU A 140 -10.48 -0.04 -17.98
C LEU A 140 -10.36 -1.42 -18.63
N LYS A 141 -9.13 -1.88 -18.90
CA LYS A 141 -8.85 -3.24 -19.41
C LYS A 141 -9.53 -4.32 -18.56
N TRP A 142 -9.54 -4.12 -17.24
CA TRP A 142 -10.16 -5.02 -16.27
C TRP A 142 -11.01 -4.21 -15.30
N PRO A 143 -12.28 -3.95 -15.64
CA PRO A 143 -13.17 -3.14 -14.83
C PRO A 143 -13.81 -3.92 -13.67
N GLU A 144 -13.62 -5.24 -13.63
CA GLU A 144 -14.07 -6.13 -12.57
C GLU A 144 -12.89 -6.95 -12.06
N LYS A 145 -12.82 -7.15 -10.74
CA LYS A 145 -11.82 -7.97 -10.06
C LYS A 145 -12.50 -8.80 -8.97
N GLU A 146 -11.97 -9.98 -8.71
CA GLU A 146 -12.40 -10.88 -7.65
C GLU A 146 -11.38 -10.94 -6.54
N PHE A 147 -11.83 -11.30 -5.34
CA PHE A 147 -10.97 -11.53 -4.19
C PHE A 147 -11.56 -12.55 -3.22
N LYS A 148 -10.65 -13.20 -2.50
CA LYS A 148 -10.92 -13.98 -1.29
C LYS A 148 -9.92 -13.55 -0.24
N LEU A 149 -10.41 -12.98 0.86
CA LEU A 149 -9.60 -12.37 1.90
C LEU A 149 -9.78 -13.12 3.20
N LEU A 150 -8.66 -13.52 3.79
CA LEU A 150 -8.62 -14.12 5.12
C LEU A 150 -8.25 -13.05 6.15
N LYS A 151 -8.79 -13.20 7.35
CA LYS A 151 -8.43 -12.31 8.45
C LYS A 151 -6.96 -12.51 8.82
N LYS A 152 -6.20 -11.41 8.89
CA LYS A 152 -4.79 -11.41 9.29
C LYS A 152 -4.58 -10.41 10.42
N LYS A 153 -3.86 -10.84 11.47
CA LYS A 153 -3.33 -9.94 12.49
C LYS A 153 -2.06 -9.32 11.92
N PHE A 154 -2.02 -7.99 11.83
CA PHE A 154 -0.78 -7.29 11.53
C PHE A 154 -0.09 -6.93 12.85
N GLU A 155 1.15 -7.41 13.00
CA GLU A 155 2.03 -7.12 14.12
C GLU A 155 3.45 -7.08 13.57
N TYR A 156 4.19 -6.01 13.87
CA TYR A 156 5.58 -5.91 13.47
C TYR A 156 6.39 -7.04 14.10
N ASN A 157 7.16 -7.75 13.27
CA ASN A 157 8.07 -8.80 13.71
C ASN A 157 9.38 -8.72 12.91
N ALA A 158 10.46 -8.39 13.61
CA ALA A 158 11.79 -8.21 13.03
C ALA A 158 12.41 -9.53 12.50
N ASP A 159 11.94 -10.68 12.98
CA ASP A 159 12.48 -12.00 12.67
C ASP A 159 11.88 -12.63 11.40
N LEU A 160 10.87 -12.00 10.80
CA LEU A 160 10.26 -12.47 9.56
C LEU A 160 11.26 -12.42 8.40
N MET A 161 11.63 -13.56 7.85
CA MET A 161 12.55 -13.70 6.72
C MET A 161 11.81 -14.10 5.44
N LEU A 162 12.43 -13.82 4.30
CA LEU A 162 11.91 -14.25 3.00
C LEU A 162 11.99 -15.78 2.85
N PRO A 163 11.00 -16.42 2.19
CA PRO A 163 11.03 -17.85 1.89
C PRO A 163 12.19 -18.23 0.97
N SER A 164 13.07 -19.12 1.43
CA SER A 164 14.27 -19.56 0.69
C SER A 164 13.98 -20.43 -0.52
N GLU A 165 12.79 -21.02 -0.58
CA GLU A 165 12.29 -21.83 -1.68
C GLU A 165 11.80 -21.01 -2.88
N SER A 166 11.67 -19.69 -2.72
CA SER A 166 11.23 -18.78 -3.78
C SER A 166 12.41 -18.24 -4.59
N ASN A 167 12.21 -18.09 -5.91
CA ASN A 167 13.17 -17.44 -6.79
C ASN A 167 12.91 -15.94 -6.85
N TYR A 168 13.93 -15.14 -6.54
CA TYR A 168 13.87 -13.67 -6.57
C TYR A 168 14.52 -13.13 -7.84
N VAL A 169 13.85 -13.37 -8.97
CA VAL A 169 14.23 -12.85 -10.29
C VAL A 169 13.33 -11.68 -10.65
N ASP A 170 13.92 -10.57 -11.09
CA ASP A 170 13.14 -9.41 -11.53
C ASP A 170 12.76 -9.55 -13.01
N TRP A 171 11.63 -10.19 -13.27
CA TRP A 171 11.08 -10.33 -14.63
C TRP A 171 10.63 -9.02 -15.26
N SER A 172 10.49 -7.95 -14.47
CA SER A 172 10.04 -6.64 -14.96
C SER A 172 11.18 -5.78 -15.53
N ASP A 173 12.43 -6.16 -15.32
CA ASP A 173 13.64 -5.46 -15.78
C ASP A 173 14.60 -6.44 -16.45
N HIS A 174 14.92 -6.20 -17.72
CA HIS A 174 15.78 -7.08 -18.51
C HIS A 174 16.78 -6.29 -19.34
N LYS A 175 17.90 -6.94 -19.65
CA LYS A 175 18.89 -6.48 -20.63
C LYS A 175 18.90 -7.41 -21.83
N MET A 176 18.86 -6.83 -23.02
CA MET A 176 19.06 -7.58 -24.25
C MET A 176 20.57 -7.78 -24.47
N VAL A 177 21.04 -9.02 -24.42
CA VAL A 177 22.45 -9.36 -24.62
C VAL A 177 22.59 -10.09 -25.96
N LYS A 178 23.44 -9.55 -26.84
CA LYS A 178 23.83 -10.22 -28.08
C LYS A 178 24.89 -11.26 -27.74
N ARG A 179 24.65 -12.52 -28.08
CA ARG A 179 25.70 -13.54 -28.09
C ARG A 179 26.29 -13.61 -29.48
N VAL A 180 27.60 -13.79 -29.52
CA VAL A 180 28.35 -13.87 -30.75
C VAL A 180 29.13 -15.17 -30.68
N ASP A 181 28.81 -16.11 -31.55
CA ASP A 181 29.53 -17.36 -31.69
C ASP A 181 30.49 -17.23 -32.87
N THR A 182 31.69 -17.79 -32.74
CA THR A 182 32.64 -17.89 -33.85
C THR A 182 32.58 -19.31 -34.38
N LEU A 183 32.12 -19.46 -35.62
CA LEU A 183 32.07 -20.76 -36.30
C LEU A 183 33.50 -21.28 -36.53
N GLU A 184 33.65 -22.59 -36.77
CA GLU A 184 34.97 -23.22 -36.99
C GLU A 184 35.76 -22.60 -38.16
N ASP A 185 35.07 -21.97 -39.11
CA ASP A 185 35.67 -21.26 -40.26
C ASP A 185 36.10 -19.81 -39.95
N GLY A 186 35.94 -19.37 -38.70
CA GLY A 186 36.25 -18.01 -38.26
C GLY A 186 35.14 -16.99 -38.55
N THR A 187 34.01 -17.41 -39.12
CA THR A 187 32.86 -16.54 -39.35
C THR A 187 32.19 -16.20 -38.03
N ILE A 188 31.89 -14.91 -37.83
CA ILE A 188 31.19 -14.40 -36.67
C ILE A 188 29.69 -14.57 -36.89
N ASP A 189 29.07 -15.52 -36.19
CA ASP A 189 27.62 -15.70 -36.15
C ASP A 189 27.05 -14.89 -34.96
N SER A 190 26.40 -13.78 -35.27
CA SER A 190 25.71 -12.97 -34.26
C SER A 190 24.34 -13.57 -34.03
N LEU A 191 24.17 -14.31 -32.93
CA LEU A 191 22.86 -14.76 -32.50
C LEU A 191 21.95 -13.56 -32.16
N GLU A 192 20.65 -13.75 -32.32
CA GLU A 192 19.65 -12.76 -31.90
C GLU A 192 19.80 -12.42 -30.41
N ALA A 193 19.52 -11.15 -30.07
CA ALA A 193 19.66 -10.69 -28.69
C ALA A 193 18.65 -11.43 -27.79
N ASN A 194 19.13 -12.04 -26.72
CA ASN A 194 18.29 -12.74 -25.74
C ASN A 194 18.07 -11.88 -24.50
N PRO A 195 16.89 -11.98 -23.83
CA PRO A 195 16.62 -11.28 -22.60
C PRO A 195 17.37 -11.93 -21.43
N PHE A 196 18.10 -11.12 -20.67
CA PHE A 196 18.73 -11.50 -19.41
C PHE A 196 18.06 -10.72 -18.29
N TYR A 197 17.80 -11.39 -17.16
CA TYR A 197 17.11 -10.80 -16.03
C TYR A 197 18.05 -10.72 -14.83
N ARG A 198 17.83 -9.71 -13.98
CA ARG A 198 18.58 -9.63 -12.73
C ARG A 198 18.00 -10.55 -11.68
N SER A 199 18.87 -11.17 -10.89
CA SER A 199 18.47 -12.13 -9.84
C SER A 199 19.20 -11.88 -8.54
N ALA A 200 18.49 -12.13 -7.44
CA ALA A 200 19.08 -12.06 -6.11
C ALA A 200 19.94 -13.30 -5.81
N SER A 201 20.91 -13.14 -4.92
CA SER A 201 21.69 -14.23 -4.33
C SER A 201 21.03 -14.74 -3.04
N GLU A 202 21.48 -15.88 -2.54
CA GLU A 202 21.00 -16.45 -1.26
C GLU A 202 21.21 -15.53 -0.04
N GLN A 203 22.01 -14.48 -0.16
CA GLN A 203 22.32 -13.57 0.93
C GLN A 203 21.07 -12.86 1.47
N ILE A 204 20.03 -12.70 0.63
CA ILE A 204 18.73 -12.13 1.04
C ILE A 204 18.00 -12.98 2.10
N PHE A 205 18.34 -14.27 2.21
CA PHE A 205 17.76 -15.19 3.20
C PHE A 205 18.57 -15.26 4.50
N LYS A 206 19.82 -14.76 4.48
CA LYS A 206 20.77 -14.87 5.59
C LYS A 206 20.90 -13.57 6.37
N LEU A 207 20.84 -12.43 5.69
CA LEU A 207 21.04 -11.11 6.30
C LEU A 207 19.72 -10.52 6.81
N ASN A 208 19.62 -10.34 8.13
CA ASN A 208 18.49 -9.64 8.75
C ASN A 208 18.88 -8.21 9.19
N ALA A 209 18.50 -7.24 8.37
CA ALA A 209 18.78 -5.82 8.59
C ALA A 209 17.86 -5.13 9.61
N SER A 210 16.91 -5.84 10.22
CA SER A 210 16.08 -5.33 11.34
C SER A 210 16.60 -5.74 12.71
N THR A 211 17.36 -6.84 12.81
CA THR A 211 17.85 -7.38 14.09
C THR A 211 19.35 -7.24 14.28
N THR A 212 20.11 -7.07 13.19
CA THR A 212 21.58 -6.99 13.23
C THR A 212 22.07 -5.67 12.66
N VAL A 213 23.03 -5.02 13.33
CA VAL A 213 23.72 -3.84 12.79
C VAL A 213 24.70 -4.29 11.71
N LEU A 214 24.44 -3.92 10.47
CA LEU A 214 25.27 -4.29 9.32
C LEU A 214 26.58 -3.51 9.30
N LYS A 215 27.64 -4.16 8.82
CA LYS A 215 28.95 -3.60 8.51
C LYS A 215 29.16 -3.54 7.00
N GLU A 216 30.13 -2.76 6.56
CA GLU A 216 30.48 -2.67 5.13
C GLU A 216 30.87 -4.04 4.55
N ASP A 217 31.64 -4.83 5.30
CA ASP A 217 32.08 -6.16 4.88
C ASP A 217 30.93 -7.15 4.64
N ASP A 218 29.80 -6.96 5.32
CA ASP A 218 28.61 -7.82 5.17
C ASP A 218 27.93 -7.59 3.81
N ILE A 219 28.06 -6.39 3.23
CA ILE A 219 27.26 -5.96 2.08
C ILE A 219 28.05 -5.52 0.84
N LYS A 220 29.36 -5.26 0.97
CA LYS A 220 30.18 -4.64 -0.09
C LYS A 220 30.26 -5.42 -1.40
N ASN A 221 30.07 -6.74 -1.33
CA ASN A 221 30.12 -7.64 -2.49
C ASN A 221 28.73 -8.14 -2.92
N LEU A 222 27.66 -7.58 -2.34
CA LEU A 222 26.30 -7.97 -2.72
C LEU A 222 25.87 -7.30 -4.01
N ARG A 223 24.97 -7.99 -4.73
CA ARG A 223 24.36 -7.47 -5.95
C ARG A 223 23.46 -6.29 -5.62
N LYS A 224 23.26 -5.39 -6.57
CA LYS A 224 22.35 -4.26 -6.38
C LYS A 224 20.93 -4.71 -6.00
N LEU A 225 20.41 -5.76 -6.64
CA LEU A 225 19.12 -6.35 -6.28
C LEU A 225 19.07 -6.89 -4.84
N ASP A 226 20.15 -7.53 -4.35
CA ASP A 226 20.22 -8.05 -2.97
C ASP A 226 20.06 -6.91 -1.97
N LEU A 227 20.80 -5.82 -2.16
CA LEU A 227 20.74 -4.64 -1.30
C LEU A 227 19.34 -4.02 -1.29
N GLN A 228 18.68 -3.98 -2.45
CA GLN A 228 17.31 -3.49 -2.56
C GLN A 228 16.32 -4.41 -1.85
N ILE A 229 16.42 -5.73 -2.01
CA ILE A 229 15.51 -6.68 -1.34
C ILE A 229 15.70 -6.65 0.17
N ILE A 230 16.95 -6.67 0.66
CA ILE A 230 17.25 -6.58 2.11
C ILE A 230 16.66 -5.30 2.69
N LYS A 231 16.84 -4.17 2.00
CA LYS A 231 16.24 -2.89 2.41
C LYS A 231 14.71 -2.97 2.42
N ASN A 232 14.08 -3.43 1.34
CA ASN A 232 12.63 -3.47 1.24
C ASN A 232 11.99 -4.50 2.17
N THR A 233 12.74 -5.52 2.63
CA THR A 233 12.27 -6.46 3.65
C THR A 233 12.02 -5.75 5.00
N ILE A 234 12.85 -4.75 5.35
CA ILE A 234 12.59 -3.86 6.51
C ILE A 234 11.23 -3.20 6.35
N PHE A 235 11.00 -2.52 5.21
CA PHE A 235 9.76 -1.82 4.93
C PHE A 235 8.55 -2.77 4.93
N ALA A 236 8.69 -3.97 4.38
CA ALA A 236 7.64 -4.99 4.34
C ALA A 236 7.21 -5.46 5.74
N ARG A 237 8.14 -5.62 6.68
CA ARG A 237 7.85 -5.98 8.09
C ARG A 237 7.01 -4.92 8.81
N HIS A 238 7.16 -3.66 8.42
CA HIS A 238 6.35 -2.53 8.91
C HIS A 238 5.04 -2.34 8.13
N GLY A 239 4.71 -3.24 7.20
CA GLY A 239 3.47 -3.19 6.42
C GLY A 239 3.46 -2.11 5.34
N TYR A 240 4.64 -1.74 4.82
CA TYR A 240 4.73 -0.81 3.69
C TYR A 240 4.10 -1.39 2.43
N ALA A 241 3.22 -0.62 1.79
CA ALA A 241 2.53 -1.03 0.57
C ALA A 241 3.31 -0.64 -0.70
N PHE A 242 3.91 -1.63 -1.38
CA PHE A 242 4.78 -1.38 -2.53
C PHE A 242 4.06 -0.90 -3.80
N LYS A 243 4.53 0.24 -4.33
CA LYS A 243 4.09 0.82 -5.62
C LYS A 243 4.86 0.34 -6.84
N LYS A 244 6.08 -0.18 -6.68
CA LYS A 244 6.87 -0.72 -7.80
C LYS A 244 6.52 -2.18 -8.04
N GLN A 245 6.36 -2.58 -9.32
CA GLN A 245 5.99 -3.96 -9.70
C GLN A 245 7.05 -4.96 -9.22
N THR A 246 8.34 -4.69 -9.43
CA THR A 246 9.46 -5.50 -8.93
C THR A 246 9.27 -5.95 -7.47
N PHE A 247 9.00 -5.01 -6.56
CA PHE A 247 8.87 -5.35 -5.14
C PHE A 247 7.53 -6.04 -4.83
N ARG A 248 6.45 -5.73 -5.54
CA ARG A 248 5.23 -6.54 -5.41
C ARG A 248 5.46 -7.98 -5.83
N ASN A 249 6.18 -8.21 -6.92
CA ASN A 249 6.52 -9.56 -7.37
C ASN A 249 7.27 -10.36 -6.30
N PHE A 250 8.08 -9.69 -5.48
CA PHE A 250 8.81 -10.33 -4.39
C PHE A 250 8.02 -10.49 -3.09
N PHE A 251 7.16 -9.54 -2.73
CA PHE A 251 6.52 -9.50 -1.41
C PHE A 251 5.03 -9.90 -1.43
N ASP A 252 4.28 -9.65 -2.50
CA ASP A 252 2.86 -10.03 -2.58
C ASP A 252 2.66 -11.55 -2.41
N PRO A 253 3.53 -12.45 -2.93
CA PRO A 253 3.40 -13.89 -2.64
C PRO A 253 3.74 -14.29 -1.20
N VAL A 254 4.43 -13.45 -0.44
CA VAL A 254 4.96 -13.82 0.89
C VAL A 254 3.84 -13.85 1.93
N GLU A 255 3.68 -14.97 2.63
CA GLU A 255 2.53 -15.22 3.50
C GLU A 255 2.43 -14.24 4.68
N TRP A 256 3.56 -13.94 5.31
CA TRP A 256 3.59 -13.03 6.48
C TRP A 256 3.41 -11.56 6.10
N TYR A 257 3.57 -11.20 4.82
CA TYR A 257 3.48 -9.82 4.37
C TYR A 257 2.02 -9.34 4.28
N VAL A 258 1.73 -8.25 4.98
CA VAL A 258 0.44 -7.57 5.00
C VAL A 258 0.66 -6.10 4.62
N PRO A 259 0.18 -5.64 3.45
CA PRO A 259 0.25 -4.23 3.10
C PRO A 259 -0.76 -3.43 3.94
N VAL A 260 -0.27 -2.43 4.67
CA VAL A 260 -1.05 -1.63 5.63
C VAL A 260 -1.09 -0.15 5.26
N LYS A 261 0.06 0.44 4.90
CA LYS A 261 0.18 1.88 4.69
C LYS A 261 1.27 2.25 3.69
N ASN A 262 1.18 3.47 3.17
CA ASN A 262 2.06 3.96 2.12
C ASN A 262 3.34 4.64 2.64
N ASN A 263 3.46 4.83 3.95
CA ASN A 263 4.64 5.37 4.61
C ASN A 263 4.80 4.69 5.98
N VAL A 264 6.04 4.28 6.28
CA VAL A 264 6.43 3.64 7.55
C VAL A 264 7.66 4.30 8.18
N ASP A 265 8.10 5.46 7.68
CA ASP A 265 9.36 6.10 8.09
C ASP A 265 9.40 6.35 9.61
N ASP A 266 8.26 6.71 10.20
CA ASP A 266 8.12 6.97 11.64
C ASP A 266 8.10 5.69 12.50
N ASP A 267 7.94 4.51 11.91
CA ASP A 267 7.93 3.23 12.62
C ASP A 267 9.31 2.56 12.66
N LEU A 268 10.26 3.05 11.85
CA LEU A 268 11.58 2.43 11.69
C LEU A 268 12.41 2.53 12.97
N THR A 269 13.01 1.42 13.36
CA THR A 269 13.90 1.36 14.52
C THR A 269 15.24 2.08 14.25
N PRO A 270 16.02 2.43 15.29
CA PRO A 270 17.36 3.00 15.11
C PRO A 270 18.32 2.08 14.32
N ILE A 271 18.23 0.76 14.50
CA ILE A 271 19.04 -0.23 13.79
C ILE A 271 18.68 -0.19 12.30
N GLU A 272 17.39 -0.24 11.98
CA GLU A 272 16.89 -0.19 10.61
C GLU A 272 17.28 1.11 9.91
N ASN A 273 17.09 2.27 10.55
CA ASN A 273 17.50 3.57 10.02
C ASN A 273 19.00 3.63 9.71
N LYS A 274 19.84 3.07 10.59
CA LYS A 274 21.29 2.99 10.36
C LYS A 274 21.63 2.08 9.17
N ASN A 275 21.00 0.91 9.11
CA ASN A 275 21.23 -0.07 8.04
C ASN A 275 20.71 0.43 6.69
N ILE A 276 19.55 1.09 6.63
CA ILE A 276 19.00 1.70 5.41
C ILE A 276 19.99 2.69 4.82
N LYS A 277 20.58 3.59 5.62
CA LYS A 277 21.59 4.55 5.16
C LYS A 277 22.82 3.86 4.58
N LEU A 278 23.26 2.76 5.20
CA LEU A 278 24.39 1.96 4.72
C LEU A 278 24.04 1.25 3.40
N LEU A 279 22.89 0.58 3.33
CA LEU A 279 22.39 -0.11 2.13
C LEU A 279 22.21 0.86 0.96
N ASP A 280 21.65 2.04 1.18
CA ASP A 280 21.47 3.06 0.13
C ASP A 280 22.81 3.56 -0.44
N ARG A 281 23.81 3.75 0.42
CA ARG A 281 25.16 4.14 -0.01
C ARG A 281 25.76 3.09 -0.95
N PHE A 282 25.70 1.81 -0.58
CA PHE A 282 26.25 0.73 -1.41
C PHE A 282 25.42 0.47 -2.66
N THR A 283 24.08 0.58 -2.60
CA THR A 283 23.18 0.39 -3.74
C THR A 283 23.48 1.36 -4.90
N LYS A 284 24.03 2.55 -4.60
CA LYS A 284 24.41 3.54 -5.61
C LYS A 284 25.55 3.06 -6.53
N TYR A 285 26.44 2.22 -6.03
CA TYR A 285 27.64 1.76 -6.73
C TYR A 285 27.63 0.27 -7.08
N ALA A 286 26.72 -0.50 -6.48
CA ALA A 286 26.56 -1.91 -6.78
C ALA A 286 26.00 -2.13 -8.19
N GLU A 287 26.45 -3.20 -8.82
CA GLU A 287 25.94 -3.68 -10.11
C GLU A 287 25.01 -4.88 -9.90
N ASP A 288 24.11 -5.08 -10.87
CA ASP A 288 23.25 -6.25 -10.93
C ASP A 288 23.97 -7.36 -11.69
N ASN A 289 23.80 -8.61 -11.25
CA ASN A 289 24.12 -9.77 -12.09
C ASN A 289 22.93 -10.06 -12.99
N TYR A 290 23.19 -10.22 -14.29
CA TYR A 290 22.17 -10.52 -15.30
C TYR A 290 22.46 -11.91 -15.84
N ASP A 291 21.49 -12.82 -15.71
CA ASP A 291 21.59 -14.18 -16.21
C ASP A 291 20.50 -14.46 -17.25
N ALA A 292 20.83 -15.33 -18.21
CA ALA A 292 19.85 -15.92 -19.09
C ALA A 292 19.17 -17.05 -18.33
N PHE A 293 17.86 -16.95 -18.15
CA PHE A 293 17.07 -18.04 -17.60
C PHE A 293 16.58 -18.87 -18.78
N GLY A 294 17.11 -20.09 -18.89
CA GLY A 294 16.71 -21.04 -19.92
C GLY A 294 15.23 -21.38 -19.78
N ARG A 295 14.52 -21.33 -20.90
CA ARG A 295 13.25 -22.01 -21.09
C ARG A 295 13.52 -23.28 -21.88
#